data_AF-A0A967M0A7-F1
#
_entry.id   AF-A0A967M0A7-F1
#
_cell.length_a   1.000
_cell.length_b   1.000
_cell.length_c   1.000
_cell.angle_alpha   90.00
_cell.angle_beta   90.00
_cell.angle_gamma   90.00
#
_symmetry.space_group_name_H-M   'P 1'
#
loop_
_entity.id
_entity.type
_entity.pdbx_description
1 polymer ?
#
loop_
_entity_poly.entity_id
_entity_poly.type
_entity_poly.pdbx_seq_one_letter_code
_entity_poly.pdbx_strand_id
1 'polypeptide(L)'
;MDDNVRKEIETLKGMVLNWKRGFLGWASPGGDNEYVIHEFSDEIQQQVYPFVRRMVETGHLTDSEAREFMNFCYSQVEDLRRQMEEMETSHNTEESEHKLVESSSY
;
A
#
# COMPACT_ATOMS: atom_id res chain seq x y z
N MET A 1 -7.99 1.88 -24.72
CA MET A 1 -6.58 1.48 -24.55
C MET A 1 -6.12 0.41 -25.54
N ASP A 2 -4.93 0.61 -26.13
CA ASP A 2 -4.16 -0.39 -26.89
C ASP A 2 -3.72 -1.59 -26.02
N ASP A 3 -3.55 -2.78 -26.60
CA ASP A 3 -3.25 -4.00 -25.84
C ASP A 3 -1.85 -4.00 -25.19
N ASN A 4 -0.85 -3.35 -25.80
CA ASN A 4 0.47 -3.22 -25.19
C ASN A 4 0.42 -2.25 -24.00
N VAL A 5 -0.28 -1.12 -24.16
CA VAL A 5 -0.50 -0.17 -23.06
C VAL A 5 -1.24 -0.83 -21.90
N ARG A 6 -2.24 -1.69 -22.19
CA ARG A 6 -2.94 -2.47 -21.16
C ARG A 6 -1.96 -3.37 -20.38
N LYS A 7 -1.09 -4.11 -21.08
CA LYS A 7 -0.10 -4.99 -20.42
C LYS A 7 0.90 -4.20 -19.59
N GLU A 8 1.29 -3.03 -20.04
CA GLU A 8 2.19 -2.15 -19.30
C GLU A 8 1.55 -1.64 -18.00
N ILE A 9 0.30 -1.21 -18.06
CA ILE A 9 -0.48 -0.84 -16.87
C ILE A 9 -0.60 -2.01 -15.89
N GLU A 10 -0.93 -3.21 -16.35
CA GLU A 10 -1.03 -4.38 -15.46
C GLU A 10 0.32 -4.75 -14.84
N THR A 11 1.41 -4.60 -15.59
CA THR A 11 2.78 -4.75 -15.04
C THR A 11 3.03 -3.74 -13.92
N LEU A 12 2.69 -2.47 -14.12
CA LEU A 12 2.86 -1.43 -13.09
C LEU A 12 2.00 -1.70 -11.85
N LYS A 13 0.77 -2.17 -12.01
CA LYS A 13 -0.05 -2.60 -10.87
C LYS A 13 0.66 -3.69 -10.07
N GLY A 14 1.24 -4.67 -10.75
CA GLY A 14 2.04 -5.73 -10.12
C GLY A 14 3.24 -5.18 -9.34
N MET A 15 3.94 -4.19 -9.90
CA MET A 15 5.07 -3.52 -9.22
C MET A 15 4.62 -2.80 -7.94
N VAL A 16 3.53 -2.03 -7.99
CA VAL A 16 2.98 -1.32 -6.81
C VAL A 16 2.58 -2.31 -5.72
N LEU A 17 1.92 -3.42 -6.08
CA LEU A 17 1.57 -4.48 -5.13
C LEU A 17 2.82 -5.13 -4.51
N ASN A 18 3.89 -5.30 -5.29
CA ASN A 18 5.14 -5.84 -4.78
C ASN A 18 5.84 -4.86 -3.83
N TRP A 19 5.87 -3.57 -4.14
CA TRP A 19 6.39 -2.55 -3.23
C TRP A 19 5.62 -2.51 -1.92
N LYS A 20 4.28 -2.51 -1.99
CA LYS A 20 3.44 -2.59 -0.79
C LYS A 20 3.82 -3.75 0.13
N ARG A 21 4.08 -4.94 -0.42
CA ARG A 21 4.54 -6.10 0.38
C ARG A 21 5.88 -5.84 1.06
N GLY A 22 6.79 -5.12 0.40
CA GLY A 22 8.05 -4.68 0.99
C GLY A 22 7.82 -3.73 2.17
N PHE A 23 6.98 -2.71 1.98
CA PHE A 23 6.61 -1.77 3.04
C PHE A 23 5.88 -2.43 4.21
N LEU A 24 5.02 -3.42 3.96
CA LEU A 24 4.38 -4.20 5.02
C LEU A 24 5.42 -4.88 5.92
N GLY A 25 6.56 -5.31 5.36
CA GLY A 25 7.67 -5.88 6.13
C GLY A 25 8.45 -4.87 6.98
N TRP A 26 8.21 -3.57 6.83
CA TRP A 26 8.79 -2.52 7.67
C TRP A 26 7.90 -2.15 8.86
N ALA A 27 6.64 -2.63 8.87
CA ALA A 27 5.72 -2.42 9.97
C ALA A 27 6.26 -3.08 11.25
N SER A 28 6.17 -2.36 12.37
CA SER A 28 6.52 -2.88 13.69
C SER A 28 5.25 -3.18 14.48
N PRO A 29 5.12 -4.38 15.07
CA PRO A 29 4.01 -4.69 15.98
C PRO A 29 4.01 -3.72 17.17
N GLY A 30 2.90 -3.00 17.37
CA GLY A 30 2.73 -2.05 18.48
C GLY A 30 3.50 -0.73 18.34
N GLY A 31 4.12 -0.45 17.18
CA GLY A 31 4.80 0.82 16.88
C GLY A 31 3.93 1.79 16.10
N ASP A 32 4.34 3.07 16.05
CA ASP A 32 3.75 4.06 15.14
C ASP A 32 4.21 3.75 13.70
N ASN A 33 3.28 3.22 12.90
CA ASN A 33 3.54 2.79 11.53
C ASN A 33 3.16 3.85 10.47
N GLU A 34 2.70 5.04 10.87
CA GLU A 34 2.24 6.07 9.92
C GLU A 34 3.38 6.53 8.98
N TYR A 35 4.63 6.50 9.44
CA TYR A 35 5.78 6.79 8.58
C TYR A 35 5.87 5.84 7.38
N VAL A 36 5.53 4.55 7.55
CA VAL A 36 5.56 3.56 6.47
C VAL A 36 4.50 3.88 5.41
N ILE A 37 3.33 4.35 5.85
CA ILE A 37 2.24 4.77 4.98
C ILE A 37 2.64 6.01 4.17
N HIS A 38 3.28 6.99 4.83
CA HIS A 38 3.79 8.18 4.17
C HIS A 38 4.86 7.86 3.14
N GLU A 39 5.86 7.04 3.48
CA GLU A 39 6.92 6.65 2.56
C GLU A 39 6.35 5.92 1.32
N PHE A 40 5.39 5.00 1.51
CA PHE A 40 4.78 4.30 0.37
C PHE A 40 3.96 5.25 -0.53
N SER A 41 3.21 6.18 0.07
CA SER A 41 2.48 7.21 -0.69
C SER A 41 3.43 8.12 -1.47
N ASP A 42 4.54 8.54 -0.85
CA ASP A 42 5.54 9.39 -1.47
C ASP A 42 6.22 8.67 -2.63
N GLU A 43 6.52 7.38 -2.51
CA GLU A 43 7.12 6.61 -3.60
C GLU A 43 6.17 6.46 -4.80
N ILE A 44 4.87 6.29 -4.57
CA ILE A 44 3.86 6.36 -5.66
C ILE A 44 3.90 7.74 -6.33
N GLN A 45 3.93 8.81 -5.55
CA GLN A 45 3.92 10.17 -6.09
C GLN A 45 5.21 10.51 -6.85
N GLN A 46 6.36 10.01 -6.40
CA GLN A 46 7.65 10.33 -7.01
C GLN A 46 7.98 9.44 -8.20
N GLN A 47 7.56 8.17 -8.20
CA GLN A 47 7.94 7.20 -9.23
C GLN A 47 6.81 6.92 -10.22
N VAL A 48 5.58 6.73 -9.74
CA VAL A 48 4.46 6.27 -10.57
C VAL A 48 3.79 7.46 -11.28
N TYR A 49 3.51 8.54 -10.55
CA TYR A 49 2.80 9.69 -11.10
C TYR A 49 3.49 10.33 -12.33
N PRO A 50 4.81 10.57 -12.36
CA PRO A 50 5.47 11.14 -13.53
C PRO A 50 5.34 10.23 -14.77
N PHE A 51 5.39 8.92 -14.57
CA PHE A 51 5.26 7.95 -15.65
C PHE A 51 3.84 7.96 -16.25
N VAL A 52 2.82 7.92 -15.39
CA VAL A 52 1.41 7.99 -15.81
C VAL A 52 1.10 9.30 -16.51
N ARG A 53 1.59 10.41 -15.97
CA ARG A 53 1.44 11.72 -16.61
C ARG A 53 2.04 11.73 -18.01
N ARG A 54 3.24 11.16 -18.19
CA ARG A 54 3.87 11.08 -19.51
C ARG A 54 3.03 10.25 -20.50
N MET A 55 2.43 9.16 -20.05
CA MET A 55 1.54 8.35 -20.90
C MET A 55 0.30 9.12 -21.38
N VAL A 56 -0.24 10.02 -20.54
CA VAL A 56 -1.33 10.92 -20.95
C VAL A 56 -0.82 11.95 -21.97
N GLU A 57 0.31 12.58 -21.68
CA GLU A 57 0.91 13.60 -22.57
C GLU A 57 1.25 13.05 -23.96
N THR A 58 1.61 11.77 -24.07
CA THR A 58 1.89 11.10 -25.35
C THR A 58 0.67 10.39 -25.95
N GLY A 59 -0.51 10.50 -25.33
CA GLY A 59 -1.76 9.95 -25.85
C GLY A 59 -1.93 8.43 -25.75
N HIS A 60 -1.12 7.75 -24.93
CA HIS A 60 -1.34 6.34 -24.58
C HIS A 60 -2.45 6.19 -23.52
N LEU A 61 -2.43 7.13 -22.56
CA LEU A 61 -3.42 7.46 -21.53
C LEU A 61 -4.54 8.40 -22.00
N THR A 62 -5.81 8.08 -21.80
CA THR A 62 -6.80 9.13 -21.52
C THR A 62 -6.71 9.60 -20.07
N ASP A 63 -7.17 10.82 -19.78
CA ASP A 63 -7.24 11.34 -18.40
C ASP A 63 -8.07 10.44 -17.47
N SER A 64 -9.12 9.80 -18.00
CA SER A 64 -9.97 8.88 -17.24
C SER A 64 -9.23 7.59 -16.88
N GLU A 65 -8.55 6.97 -17.85
CA GLU A 65 -7.76 5.75 -17.63
C GLU A 65 -6.59 6.03 -16.65
N ALA A 66 -5.93 7.18 -16.78
CA ALA A 66 -4.89 7.60 -15.86
C ALA A 66 -5.43 7.83 -14.43
N ARG A 67 -6.60 8.45 -14.30
CA ARG A 67 -7.26 8.65 -13.00
C ARG A 67 -7.65 7.32 -12.36
N GLU A 68 -8.22 6.39 -13.11
CA GLU A 68 -8.53 5.04 -12.61
C GLU A 68 -7.28 4.32 -12.10
N PHE A 69 -6.18 4.40 -12.85
CA PHE A 69 -4.92 3.80 -12.43
C PHE A 69 -4.35 4.46 -11.17
N MET A 70 -4.34 5.79 -11.08
CA MET A 70 -3.87 6.49 -9.87
C MET A 70 -4.77 6.20 -8.66
N ASN A 71 -6.09 6.10 -8.85
CA ASN A 71 -7.02 5.69 -7.79
C ASN A 71 -6.70 4.27 -7.29
N PHE A 72 -6.33 3.35 -8.19
CA PHE A 72 -5.85 2.04 -7.80
C PHE A 72 -4.56 2.14 -6.95
N CYS A 73 -3.58 2.96 -7.34
CA CYS A 73 -2.35 3.12 -6.57
C CYS A 73 -2.62 3.64 -5.15
N TYR A 74 -3.43 4.70 -5.02
CA TYR A 74 -3.76 5.26 -3.70
C TYR A 74 -4.66 4.34 -2.86
N SER A 75 -5.52 3.52 -3.48
CA SER A 75 -6.27 2.51 -2.73
C SER A 75 -5.35 1.45 -2.10
N GLN A 76 -4.16 1.21 -2.68
CA GLN A 76 -3.16 0.33 -2.06
C GLN A 76 -2.51 0.94 -0.82
N VAL A 77 -2.42 2.27 -0.73
CA VAL A 77 -1.94 2.98 0.47
C VAL A 77 -2.93 2.80 1.62
N GLU A 78 -4.22 3.02 1.34
CA GLU A 78 -5.28 2.80 2.33
C GLU A 78 -5.39 1.33 2.75
N ASP A 79 -5.19 0.42 1.81
CA ASP A 79 -5.16 -1.01 2.11
C ASP A 79 -3.96 -1.41 2.97
N LEU A 80 -2.81 -0.77 2.78
CA LEU A 80 -1.63 -0.95 3.65
C LEU A 80 -1.91 -0.45 5.06
N ARG A 81 -2.51 0.74 5.21
CA ARG A 81 -2.91 1.30 6.52
C ARG A 81 -3.82 0.34 7.27
N ARG A 82 -4.87 -0.16 6.61
CA ARG A 82 -5.80 -1.12 7.21
C ARG A 82 -5.11 -2.40 7.68
N GLN A 83 -4.18 -2.95 6.88
CA GLN A 83 -3.43 -4.15 7.27
C GLN A 83 -2.54 -3.92 8.50
N MET A 84 -1.99 -2.72 8.67
CA MET A 84 -1.21 -2.36 9.85
C MET A 84 -2.08 -2.22 11.10
N GLU A 85 -3.23 -1.56 10.98
CA GLU A 85 -4.22 -1.47 12.07
C GLU A 85 -4.71 -2.87 12.52
N GLU A 86 -4.94 -3.78 11.57
CA GLU A 86 -5.29 -5.18 11.85
C GLU A 86 -4.17 -5.94 12.59
N MET A 87 -2.90 -5.67 12.27
CA MET A 87 -1.75 -6.25 12.99
C MET A 87 -1.61 -5.72 14.41
N GLU A 88 -1.82 -4.42 14.62
CA GLU A 88 -1.77 -3.79 15.94
C GLU A 88 -2.88 -4.30 16.86
N THR A 89 -4.11 -4.40 16.35
CA THR A 89 -5.26 -4.91 17.11
C THR A 89 -5.11 -6.40 17.49
N SER A 90 -4.54 -7.20 16.59
CA SER A 90 -4.23 -8.62 16.85
C SER A 90 -3.17 -8.77 17.94
N HIS A 91 -2.08 -7.99 17.87
CA HIS A 91 -1.00 -8.02 18.85
C HIS A 91 -1.46 -7.63 20.27
N ASN A 92 -2.27 -6.58 20.38
CA ASN A 92 -2.81 -6.12 21.67
C ASN A 92 -3.72 -7.15 22.35
N THR A 93 -4.42 -7.98 21.57
CA THR A 93 -5.30 -9.03 22.09
C THR A 93 -4.47 -10.16 22.71
N GLU A 94 -3.42 -10.62 22.02
CA GLU A 94 -2.52 -11.67 22.50
C GLU A 94 -1.76 -11.24 23.78
N GLU A 95 -1.27 -10.00 23.84
CA GLU A 95 -0.62 -9.48 25.05
C GLU A 95 -1.57 -9.43 26.26
N SER A 96 -2.83 -9.09 26.01
CA SER A 96 -3.86 -8.99 27.06
C SER A 96 -4.21 -10.37 27.63
N GLU A 97 -4.33 -11.38 26.77
CA GLU A 97 -4.57 -12.77 27.17
C GLU A 97 -3.39 -13.37 27.96
N HIS A 98 -2.15 -13.11 27.53
CA HIS A 98 -0.97 -13.60 28.23
C HIS A 98 -0.84 -13.04 29.66
N LYS A 99 -1.07 -11.74 29.84
CA LYS A 99 -1.05 -11.09 31.18
C LYS A 99 -2.14 -11.63 32.11
N LEU A 100 -3.33 -11.94 31.58
CA LEU A 100 -4.42 -12.54 32.36
C LEU A 100 -4.06 -13.93 32.87
N VAL A 101 -3.44 -14.78 32.03
CA VAL A 101 -3.00 -16.13 32.41
C VAL A 101 -1.90 -16.11 33.49
N GLU A 102 -0.93 -15.20 33.37
CA GLU A 102 0.11 -15.02 34.39
C GLU A 102 -0.48 -14.53 35.73
N SER A 103 -1.41 -13.57 35.69
CA SER A 103 -2.06 -13.05 36.91
C SER A 103 -2.97 -14.06 37.62
N SER A 104 -3.53 -15.03 36.87
CA SER A 104 -4.38 -16.09 37.42
C SER A 104 -3.59 -17.29 37.97
N SER A 105 -2.27 -17.31 37.78
CA SER A 105 -1.38 -18.40 38.24
C SER A 105 -0.71 -18.11 39.59
N TYR A 106 -1.03 -16.97 40.21
CA TYR A 106 -0.65 -16.58 41.58
C TYR A 106 -1.86 -16.61 42.51
#